data_AF-A0A966W6E7-F1
#
_entry.id   AF-A0A966W6E7-F1
#
_cell.length_a   1.000
_cell.length_b   1.000
_cell.length_c   1.000
_cell.angle_alpha   90.00
_cell.angle_beta   90.00
_cell.angle_gamma   90.00
#
_symmetry.space_group_name_H-M   'P 1'
#
loop_
_entity.id
_entity.type
_entity.pdbx_description
1 polymer ?
#
loop_
_entity_poly.entity_id
_entity_poly.type
_entity_poly.pdbx_seq_one_letter_code
_entity_poly.pdbx_strand_id
1 'polypeptide(L)'
;MPVPSRIMQPTARRSFLALTGSGAVAVGASLSGCQINPFGPTSDAQALRTFLWNFETLDPAFTTGILEAEYVVHIFSGLTALNDKLEVVPDLAEKWSVSQDGRIYTFTIRKNARFHDGRA
;
A
#
# COMPACT_ATOMS: atom_id res chain seq x y z
N MET A 1 28.16 -8.43 -27.85
CA MET A 1 28.58 -9.55 -26.97
C MET A 1 27.37 -9.95 -26.14
N PRO A 2 26.99 -11.25 -26.09
CA PRO A 2 25.74 -11.70 -25.49
C PRO A 2 25.79 -11.69 -23.95
N VAL A 3 24.67 -11.31 -23.34
CA VAL A 3 24.42 -11.33 -21.89
C VAL A 3 24.07 -12.77 -21.46
N PRO A 4 24.68 -13.36 -20.42
CA PRO A 4 24.34 -14.70 -19.99
C PRO A 4 23.01 -14.75 -19.24
N SER A 5 22.13 -15.64 -19.67
CA SER A 5 20.86 -15.98 -19.05
C SER A 5 21.06 -16.74 -17.72
N ARG A 6 20.49 -16.24 -16.63
CA ARG A 6 20.47 -16.97 -15.35
C ARG A 6 19.47 -18.11 -15.43
N ILE A 7 19.99 -19.32 -15.33
CA ILE A 7 19.24 -20.56 -15.19
C ILE A 7 18.58 -20.60 -13.81
N MET A 8 17.25 -20.73 -13.80
CA MET A 8 16.41 -21.01 -12.64
C MET A 8 16.80 -22.37 -12.05
N GLN A 9 17.39 -22.40 -10.84
CA GLN A 9 17.67 -23.66 -10.14
C GLN A 9 16.37 -24.16 -9.47
N PRO A 10 15.95 -25.41 -9.71
CA PRO A 10 14.81 -25.99 -9.01
C PRO A 10 15.23 -26.27 -7.55
N THR A 11 14.49 -25.68 -6.61
CA THR A 11 14.68 -25.88 -5.17
C THR A 11 14.36 -27.34 -4.80
N ALA A 12 15.37 -28.04 -4.31
CA ALA A 12 15.26 -29.42 -3.85
C ALA A 12 14.25 -29.53 -2.69
N ARG A 13 13.28 -30.44 -2.86
CA ARG A 13 12.31 -30.84 -1.81
C ARG A 13 13.06 -31.43 -0.63
N ARG A 14 12.92 -30.81 0.55
CA ARG A 14 13.46 -31.35 1.81
C ARG A 14 12.46 -32.33 2.40
N SER A 15 12.81 -33.60 2.36
CA SER A 15 12.10 -34.70 3.02
C SER A 15 12.17 -34.52 4.54
N PHE A 16 11.02 -34.66 5.20
CA PHE A 16 10.91 -34.72 6.65
C PHE A 16 11.43 -36.08 7.15
N LEU A 17 12.42 -36.05 8.04
CA LEU A 17 12.77 -37.19 8.87
C LEU A 17 12.38 -36.86 10.32
N ALA A 18 11.39 -37.57 10.84
CA ALA A 18 11.03 -37.57 12.24
C ALA A 18 11.97 -38.51 13.01
N LEU A 19 12.65 -38.01 14.04
CA LEU A 19 13.29 -38.84 15.06
C LEU A 19 12.94 -38.31 16.45
N THR A 20 12.43 -39.24 17.26
CA THR A 20 12.02 -39.12 18.66
C THR A 20 13.22 -38.92 19.61
N GLY A 21 13.05 -38.18 20.71
CA GLY A 21 14.01 -38.23 21.83
C GLY A 21 13.82 -37.17 22.92
N SER A 22 13.27 -37.61 24.05
CA SER A 22 13.21 -37.07 25.42
C SER A 22 14.05 -35.85 25.83
N GLY A 23 13.37 -34.87 26.45
CA GLY A 23 13.65 -34.43 27.83
C GLY A 23 14.82 -33.47 28.09
N ALA A 24 14.51 -32.17 28.16
CA ALA A 24 15.11 -31.24 29.13
C ALA A 24 14.22 -29.99 29.25
N VAL A 25 13.60 -29.79 30.42
CA VAL A 25 12.94 -28.52 30.77
C VAL A 25 14.05 -27.53 31.13
N ALA A 26 14.44 -26.70 30.18
CA ALA A 26 15.25 -25.52 30.45
C ALA A 26 14.30 -24.36 30.77
N VAL A 27 14.16 -24.03 32.06
CA VAL A 27 13.60 -22.75 32.51
C VAL A 27 14.61 -21.66 32.14
N GLY A 28 14.54 -21.19 30.90
CA GLY A 28 15.31 -20.05 30.41
C GLY A 28 14.60 -18.76 30.82
N ALA A 29 15.23 -18.02 31.73
CA ALA A 29 14.76 -16.73 32.22
C ALA A 29 14.37 -15.81 31.04
N SER A 30 13.10 -15.42 31.03
CA SER A 30 12.54 -14.44 30.10
C SER A 30 13.14 -13.07 30.38
N LEU A 31 14.23 -12.74 29.69
CA LEU A 31 14.57 -11.35 29.40
C LEU A 31 13.67 -10.91 28.25
N SER A 32 12.38 -10.72 28.54
CA SER A 32 11.48 -9.96 27.66
C SER A 32 11.91 -8.50 27.73
N GLY A 33 13.04 -8.19 27.10
CA GLY A 33 13.30 -6.84 26.64
C GLY A 33 12.19 -6.51 25.64
N CYS A 34 11.46 -5.43 25.88
CA CYS A 34 10.55 -4.85 24.90
C CYS A 34 11.36 -4.50 23.66
N GLN A 35 11.45 -5.43 22.72
CA GLN A 35 12.06 -5.19 21.42
C GLN A 35 11.07 -4.33 20.64
N ILE A 36 11.22 -3.01 20.75
CA ILE A 36 10.64 -2.08 19.79
C ILE A 36 11.25 -2.44 18.43
N ASN A 37 10.55 -3.27 17.66
CA ASN A 37 10.85 -3.49 16.26
C ASN A 37 10.03 -2.45 15.48
N PRO A 38 10.57 -1.25 15.17
CA PRO A 38 9.83 -0.22 14.44
C PRO A 38 9.39 -0.67 13.04
N PHE A 39 9.92 -1.82 12.58
CA PHE A 39 9.63 -2.46 11.29
C PHE A 39 8.99 -3.85 11.42
N GLY A 40 8.60 -4.27 12.64
CA GLY A 40 7.88 -5.53 12.82
C GLY A 40 6.46 -5.45 12.24
N PRO A 41 5.88 -6.56 11.75
CA PRO A 41 4.49 -6.57 11.32
C PRO A 41 3.59 -6.31 12.54
N THR A 42 2.89 -5.19 12.56
CA THR A 42 1.77 -4.98 13.49
C THR A 42 0.59 -5.78 12.99
N SER A 43 0.00 -6.62 13.85
CA SER A 43 -1.12 -7.50 13.50
C SER A 43 -2.42 -6.77 13.20
N ASP A 44 -2.46 -5.45 13.42
CA ASP A 44 -3.57 -4.57 13.08
C ASP A 44 -3.05 -3.42 12.18
N ALA A 45 -3.78 -3.20 11.08
CA ALA A 45 -3.63 -2.16 10.04
C ALA A 45 -2.64 -2.41 8.88
N GLN A 46 -3.18 -2.26 7.67
CA GLN A 46 -2.48 -2.10 6.40
C GLN A 46 -1.70 -0.77 6.41
N ALA A 47 -0.55 -0.74 7.07
CA ALA A 47 0.29 0.46 7.13
C ALA A 47 1.15 0.55 5.86
N LEU A 48 0.94 1.61 5.07
CA LEU A 48 1.88 1.99 4.00
C LEU A 48 3.09 2.69 4.64
N ARG A 49 4.29 2.17 4.35
CA ARG A 49 5.56 2.76 4.80
C ARG A 49 6.28 3.32 3.59
N THR A 50 6.37 4.63 3.51
CA THR A 50 7.11 5.36 2.47
C THR A 50 8.25 6.16 3.07
N PHE A 51 9.21 6.55 2.23
CA PHE A 51 10.27 7.47 2.63
C PHE A 51 9.67 8.88 2.73
N LEU A 52 9.79 9.53 3.89
CA LEU A 52 9.38 10.93 4.05
C LEU A 52 10.59 11.84 3.84
N TRP A 53 10.71 12.40 2.64
CA TRP A 53 11.62 13.53 2.37
C TRP A 53 10.95 14.84 2.83
N ASN A 54 11.72 15.89 3.14
CA ASN A 54 11.15 17.15 3.63
C ASN A 54 10.05 17.68 2.68
N PHE A 55 8.86 17.94 3.24
CA PHE A 55 7.73 18.55 2.53
C PHE A 55 7.28 19.82 3.27
N GLU A 56 6.74 20.77 2.52
CA GLU A 56 6.23 22.03 3.08
C GLU A 56 4.76 21.88 3.54
N THR A 57 3.95 21.18 2.75
CA THR A 57 2.51 21.00 3.02
C THR A 57 1.99 19.69 2.43
N LEU A 58 0.91 19.18 3.02
CA LEU A 58 0.10 18.09 2.47
C LEU A 58 -1.31 18.56 2.10
N ASP A 59 -1.55 19.88 2.15
CA ASP A 59 -2.79 20.44 1.64
C ASP A 59 -2.77 20.34 0.10
N PRO A 60 -3.66 19.55 -0.53
CA PRO A 60 -3.67 19.38 -1.98
C PRO A 60 -3.92 20.70 -2.73
N ALA A 61 -4.52 21.71 -2.09
CA ALA A 61 -4.74 23.01 -2.72
C ALA A 61 -3.47 23.87 -2.85
N PHE A 62 -2.44 23.59 -2.04
CA PHE A 62 -1.17 24.33 -2.02
C PHE A 62 0.03 23.48 -2.40
N THR A 63 -0.16 22.17 -2.65
CA THR A 63 0.89 21.25 -3.06
C THR A 63 1.37 21.58 -4.48
N THR A 64 2.67 21.83 -4.64
CA THR A 64 3.29 22.14 -5.94
C THR A 64 4.46 21.22 -6.32
N GLY A 65 5.05 20.53 -5.35
CA GLY A 65 6.15 19.60 -5.56
C GLY A 65 5.69 18.17 -5.86
N ILE A 66 6.55 17.42 -6.55
CA ILE A 66 6.26 16.04 -6.99
C ILE A 66 6.22 15.06 -5.81
N LEU A 67 7.11 15.25 -4.82
CA LEU A 67 7.20 14.37 -3.66
C LEU A 67 5.97 14.53 -2.76
N GLU A 68 5.51 15.76 -2.57
CA GLU A 68 4.28 16.06 -1.83
C GLU A 68 3.05 15.52 -2.56
N ALA A 69 3.00 15.66 -3.89
CA ALA A 69 1.93 15.10 -4.70
C ALA A 69 1.86 13.56 -4.55
N GLU A 70 3.01 12.88 -4.45
CA GLU A 70 3.07 11.45 -4.18
C GLU A 70 2.38 11.11 -2.86
N TYR A 71 2.62 11.84 -1.77
CA TYR A 71 1.91 11.57 -0.52
C TYR A 71 0.42 11.90 -0.61
N VAL A 72 0.05 13.00 -1.28
CA VAL A 72 -1.34 13.42 -1.44
C VAL A 72 -2.17 12.35 -2.14
N VAL A 73 -1.69 11.72 -3.21
CA VAL A 73 -2.44 10.67 -3.93
C VAL A 73 -2.63 9.39 -3.12
N HIS A 74 -1.83 9.17 -2.07
CA HIS A 74 -2.03 8.05 -1.14
C HIS A 74 -3.04 8.36 -0.02
N ILE A 75 -3.25 9.65 0.30
CA ILE A 75 -4.12 10.10 1.40
C ILE A 75 -5.52 10.46 0.90
N PHE A 76 -5.61 11.03 -0.31
CA PHE A 76 -6.84 11.56 -0.89
C PHE A 76 -7.23 10.81 -2.17
N SER A 77 -8.53 10.65 -2.39
CA SER A 77 -9.10 10.13 -3.64
C SER A 77 -9.58 11.27 -4.53
N GLY A 78 -9.39 11.11 -5.84
CA GLY A 78 -9.97 11.98 -6.87
C GLY A 78 -11.32 11.47 -7.35
N LEU A 79 -12.03 12.27 -8.17
CA LEU A 79 -13.22 11.76 -8.88
C LEU A 79 -12.85 10.59 -9.82
N THR A 80 -11.68 10.68 -10.43
CA THR A 80 -11.09 9.70 -11.34
C THR A 80 -9.59 9.55 -11.02
N ALA A 81 -8.99 8.45 -11.46
CA ALA A 81 -7.55 8.19 -11.38
C ALA A 81 -6.98 7.79 -12.74
N LEU A 82 -5.65 7.62 -12.81
CA LEU A 82 -4.96 7.02 -13.95
C LEU A 82 -4.53 5.59 -13.59
N ASN A 83 -4.74 4.64 -14.50
CA ASN A 83 -4.21 3.28 -14.34
C ASN A 83 -2.75 3.16 -14.85
N ASP A 84 -2.17 1.96 -14.78
CA ASP A 84 -0.79 1.68 -15.24
C ASP A 84 -0.55 1.96 -16.74
N LYS A 85 -1.63 2.11 -17.52
CA LYS A 85 -1.59 2.46 -18.95
C LYS A 85 -1.86 3.95 -19.19
N LEU A 86 -1.96 4.76 -18.14
CA LEU A 86 -2.30 6.18 -18.17
C LEU A 86 -3.71 6.45 -18.74
N GLU A 87 -4.63 5.50 -18.60
CA GLU A 87 -6.03 5.67 -18.96
C GLU A 87 -6.82 6.22 -17.77
N VAL A 88 -7.77 7.11 -18.02
CA VAL A 88 -8.68 7.64 -17.01
C VAL A 88 -9.65 6.56 -16.57
N VAL A 89 -9.62 6.22 -15.28
CA VAL A 89 -10.45 5.18 -14.66
C VAL A 89 -11.25 5.73 -13.47
N PRO A 90 -12.35 5.06 -13.06
CA PRO A 90 -13.08 5.40 -11.84
C PRO A 90 -12.22 5.36 -10.58
N ASP A 91 -12.40 6.34 -9.69
CA ASP A 91 -11.88 6.34 -8.31
C ASP A 91 -13.05 6.58 -7.34
N LEU A 92 -13.21 7.80 -6.80
CA LEU A 92 -14.34 8.15 -5.93
C LEU A 92 -15.68 8.16 -6.67
N ALA A 93 -15.69 8.59 -7.93
CA ALA A 93 -16.87 8.46 -8.79
C ALA A 93 -16.89 7.07 -9.41
N GLU A 94 -18.03 6.38 -9.34
CA GLU A 94 -18.21 5.06 -9.97
C GLU A 94 -18.45 5.16 -11.48
N LYS A 95 -18.97 6.30 -11.94
CA LYS A 95 -19.20 6.62 -13.35
C LYS A 95 -19.42 8.13 -13.53
N TRP A 96 -19.30 8.58 -14.77
CA TRP A 96 -19.66 9.94 -15.16
C TRP A 96 -20.26 9.98 -16.56
N SER A 97 -21.01 11.04 -16.84
CA SER A 97 -21.50 11.37 -18.17
C SER A 97 -21.09 12.79 -18.54
N VAL A 98 -20.87 13.01 -19.82
CA VAL A 98 -20.54 14.32 -20.38
C VAL A 98 -21.66 14.75 -21.32
N SER A 99 -22.11 16.00 -21.23
CA SER A 99 -23.10 16.55 -22.16
C SER A 99 -22.57 16.59 -23.59
N GLN A 100 -23.49 16.66 -24.56
CA GLN A 100 -23.14 16.66 -25.98
C GLN A 100 -22.21 17.81 -26.38
N ASP A 101 -22.30 18.96 -25.70
CA ASP A 101 -21.44 20.12 -25.92
C ASP A 101 -20.12 20.10 -25.12
N GLY A 102 -19.89 19.07 -24.31
CA GLY A 102 -18.68 18.89 -23.53
C GLY A 102 -18.53 19.83 -22.32
N ARG A 103 -19.60 20.53 -21.90
CA ARG A 103 -19.53 21.57 -20.85
C ARG A 103 -20.06 21.11 -19.50
N ILE A 104 -20.94 20.11 -19.46
CA ILE A 104 -21.53 19.58 -18.24
C ILE A 104 -20.99 18.17 -18.02
N TYR A 105 -20.39 17.99 -16.84
CA TYR A 105 -19.92 16.69 -16.35
C TYR A 105 -20.75 16.31 -15.13
N THR A 106 -21.35 15.13 -15.17
CA THR A 106 -22.14 14.60 -14.05
C THR A 106 -21.48 13.34 -13.53
N PHE A 107 -20.97 13.41 -12.30
CA PHE A 107 -20.32 12.29 -11.62
C PHE A 107 -21.30 11.63 -10.65
N THR A 108 -21.35 10.29 -10.66
CA THR A 108 -22.05 9.52 -9.63
C THR A 108 -21.02 9.06 -8.61
N ILE A 109 -21.15 9.51 -7.35
CA ILE A 109 -20.24 9.16 -6.26
C ILE A 109 -20.64 7.82 -5.66
N ARG A 110 -19.64 7.00 -5.29
CA ARG A 110 -19.87 5.72 -4.60
C ARG A 110 -20.66 5.93 -3.30
N LYS A 111 -21.71 5.14 -3.07
CA LYS A 111 -22.62 5.29 -1.92
C LYS A 111 -21.93 5.05 -0.56
N ASN A 112 -20.86 4.28 -0.56
CA ASN A 112 -20.08 3.93 0.63
C ASN A 112 -18.84 4.82 0.82
N ALA A 113 -18.67 5.88 0.02
CA ALA A 113 -17.62 6.85 0.25
C ALA A 113 -17.75 7.46 1.66
N ARG A 114 -16.61 7.52 2.37
CA ARG A 114 -16.48 8.09 3.71
C ARG A 114 -15.12 8.77 3.81
N PHE A 115 -15.06 9.85 4.57
CA PHE A 115 -13.80 10.40 5.03
C PHE A 115 -13.17 9.50 6.08
N HIS A 116 -11.88 9.70 6.34
CA HIS A 116 -11.12 8.94 7.35
C HIS A 116 -11.68 9.07 8.77
N ASP A 117 -12.45 10.12 9.05
CA ASP A 117 -13.16 10.35 10.32
C ASP A 117 -14.55 9.69 10.39
N GLY A 118 -14.96 8.96 9.35
CA GLY A 118 -16.23 8.26 9.27
C GLY A 118 -17.41 9.10 8.77
N ARG A 119 -17.22 10.39 8.45
CA ARG A 119 -18.27 11.21 7.83
C ARG A 119 -18.50 10.81 6.37
N ALA A 120 -19.73 11.01 5.89
CA ALA A 120 -20.11 10.84 4.49
C ALA A 120 -19.95 12.14 3.71
#